data_AF-A0A380FIL8-F1
#
_entry.id   AF-A0A380FIL8-F1
#
_cell.length_a   1.000
_cell.length_b   1.000
_cell.length_c   1.000
_cell.angle_alpha   90.00
_cell.angle_beta   90.00
_cell.angle_gamma   90.00
#
_symmetry.space_group_name_H-M   'P 1'
#
loop_
_entity.id
_entity.type
_entity.pdbx_description
1 polymer ?
#
loop_
_entity_poly.entity_id
_entity_poly.type
_entity_poly.pdbx_seq_one_letter_code
_entity_poly.pdbx_strand_id
1 'polypeptide(L)'
;MVTRKIISVGLILGIVFSIISFQFLNGGNLGFLFIGLLMIGIVLSVYEGTMPGTLPTLFFTNVRYRTLSWTFNIAVSIFGGTTPLVASWLVHVTNNNLAPAFYLLAVSIIGLLVVLFLFKDTSKQSLKGSYPTVATEKEFEMAVENPKDSLWWKSEVK
;
A
#
# COMPACT_ATOMS: atom_id res chain seq x y z
N MET A 1 -0.09 6.40 -12.96
CA MET A 1 -0.67 5.09 -13.35
C MET A 1 0.16 3.89 -12.87
N VAL A 2 1.47 4.03 -12.71
CA VAL A 2 2.35 2.90 -12.35
C VAL A 2 2.14 2.47 -10.90
N THR A 3 2.12 3.42 -9.98
CA THR A 3 1.99 3.17 -8.54
C THR A 3 0.70 2.46 -8.17
N ARG A 4 -0.46 2.93 -8.65
CA ARG A 4 -1.75 2.29 -8.36
C ARG A 4 -1.77 0.84 -8.87
N LYS A 5 -1.23 0.60 -10.07
CA LYS A 5 -1.15 -0.75 -10.65
C LYS A 5 -0.28 -1.68 -9.79
N ILE A 6 0.89 -1.23 -9.34
CA ILE A 6 1.79 -2.05 -8.52
C ILE A 6 1.13 -2.41 -7.18
N ILE A 7 0.51 -1.44 -6.51
CA ILE A 7 -0.19 -1.69 -5.23
C ILE A 7 -1.36 -2.66 -5.44
N SER A 8 -2.14 -2.48 -6.50
CA SER A 8 -3.23 -3.42 -6.85
C SER A 8 -2.71 -4.83 -7.12
N VAL A 9 -1.56 -4.99 -7.79
CA VAL A 9 -0.94 -6.32 -7.98
C VAL A 9 -0.56 -6.94 -6.64
N GLY A 10 0.05 -6.18 -5.74
CA GLY A 10 0.38 -6.67 -4.38
C GLY A 10 -0.85 -7.13 -3.60
N LEU A 11 -1.96 -6.38 -3.70
CA LEU A 11 -3.25 -6.74 -3.07
C LEU A 11 -3.86 -8.00 -3.69
N ILE A 12 -3.82 -8.13 -5.02
CA ILE A 12 -4.31 -9.33 -5.72
C ILE A 12 -3.46 -10.55 -5.35
N LEU A 13 -2.14 -10.42 -5.31
CA LEU A 13 -1.25 -11.48 -4.83
C LEU A 13 -1.58 -11.85 -3.37
N GLY A 14 -1.87 -10.87 -2.51
CA GLY A 14 -2.35 -11.11 -1.15
C GLY A 14 -3.62 -11.96 -1.12
N ILE A 15 -4.62 -11.65 -1.95
CA ILE A 15 -5.88 -12.41 -2.06
C ILE A 15 -5.61 -13.85 -2.51
N VAL A 16 -4.82 -14.03 -3.58
CA VAL A 16 -4.55 -15.35 -4.18
C VAL A 16 -3.69 -16.21 -3.26
N PHE A 17 -2.63 -15.64 -2.68
CA PHE A 17 -1.65 -16.38 -1.88
C PHE A 17 -2.07 -16.55 -0.43
N SER A 18 -3.03 -15.79 0.09
CA SER A 18 -3.40 -15.85 1.50
C SER A 18 -3.78 -17.26 1.96
N ILE A 19 -4.75 -17.92 1.33
CA ILE A 19 -5.17 -19.26 1.78
C ILE A 19 -4.06 -20.29 1.55
N ILE A 20 -3.41 -20.26 0.37
CA ILE A 20 -2.39 -21.24 -0.03
C ILE A 20 -1.16 -21.17 0.90
N SER A 21 -0.70 -19.96 1.21
CA SER A 21 0.46 -19.77 2.08
C SER A 21 0.22 -20.31 3.49
N PHE A 22 -0.96 -20.07 4.07
CA PHE A 22 -1.30 -20.59 5.40
C PHE A 22 -1.54 -22.10 5.43
N GLN A 23 -1.98 -22.70 4.32
CA GLN A 23 -2.02 -24.17 4.21
C GLN A 23 -0.61 -24.76 4.26
N PHE A 24 0.34 -24.15 3.54
CA PHE A 24 1.74 -24.60 3.57
C PHE A 24 2.41 -24.35 4.93
N LEU A 25 2.11 -23.24 5.60
CA LEU A 25 2.61 -22.96 6.96
C LEU A 25 2.12 -24.00 7.98
N ASN A 26 0.91 -24.51 7.83
CA ASN A 26 0.33 -25.51 8.73
C ASN A 26 0.66 -26.96 8.34
N GLY A 27 1.32 -27.21 7.21
CA GLY A 27 1.53 -28.54 6.65
C GLY A 27 2.62 -29.40 7.32
N GLY A 28 3.34 -28.88 8.32
CA GLY A 28 4.34 -29.62 9.11
C GLY A 28 5.65 -29.97 8.39
N ASN A 29 5.76 -29.71 7.09
CA ASN A 29 6.98 -29.92 6.30
C ASN A 29 7.79 -28.61 6.19
N LEU A 30 9.08 -28.66 6.51
CA LEU A 30 9.97 -27.48 6.49
C LEU A 30 10.07 -26.81 5.10
N GLY A 31 10.05 -27.60 4.03
CA GLY A 31 10.04 -27.09 2.65
C GLY A 31 8.74 -26.34 2.32
N PHE A 32 7.58 -26.88 2.72
CA PHE A 32 6.32 -26.17 2.55
C PHE A 32 6.25 -24.91 3.41
N LEU A 33 6.72 -24.96 4.66
CA LEU A 33 6.79 -23.77 5.51
C LEU A 33 7.62 -22.65 4.83
N PHE A 34 8.77 -23.00 4.27
CA PHE A 34 9.61 -22.04 3.53
C PHE A 34 8.88 -21.43 2.32
N ILE A 35 8.20 -22.26 1.51
CA ILE A 35 7.41 -21.79 0.37
C ILE A 35 6.27 -20.87 0.83
N GLY A 36 5.55 -21.23 1.89
CA GLY A 36 4.47 -20.41 2.46
C GLY A 36 4.97 -19.04 2.93
N LEU A 37 6.11 -19.00 3.63
CA LEU A 37 6.76 -17.75 4.02
C LEU A 37 7.23 -16.93 2.81
N LEU A 38 7.79 -17.57 1.79
CA LEU A 38 8.20 -16.90 0.54
C LEU A 38 7.01 -16.23 -0.16
N MET A 39 5.86 -16.90 -0.23
CA MET A 39 4.65 -16.34 -0.83
C MET A 39 4.20 -15.07 -0.10
N ILE A 40 4.18 -15.09 1.23
CA ILE A 40 3.85 -13.91 2.05
C ILE A 40 4.94 -12.83 1.89
N GLY A 41 6.22 -13.22 1.85
CA GLY A 41 7.35 -12.31 1.66
C GLY A 41 7.31 -11.59 0.31
N ILE A 42 6.92 -12.26 -0.78
CA ILE A 42 6.72 -11.63 -2.09
C ILE A 42 5.62 -10.57 -2.01
N VAL A 43 4.49 -10.90 -1.38
CA VAL A 43 3.39 -9.94 -1.18
C VAL A 43 3.89 -8.73 -0.41
N LEU A 44 4.56 -8.93 0.73
CA LEU A 44 5.11 -7.87 1.58
C LEU A 44 6.13 -7.00 0.82
N SER A 45 6.98 -7.61 -0.01
CA SER A 45 8.02 -6.90 -0.76
C SER A 45 7.43 -5.88 -1.74
N VAL A 46 6.27 -6.17 -2.34
CA VAL A 46 5.58 -5.21 -3.22
C VAL A 46 5.14 -3.97 -2.44
N TYR A 47 4.65 -4.14 -1.21
CA TYR A 47 4.24 -3.02 -0.35
C TYR A 47 5.44 -2.20 0.11
N GLU A 48 6.45 -2.85 0.69
CA GLU A 48 7.65 -2.17 1.20
C GLU A 48 8.44 -1.48 0.09
N GLY A 49 8.42 -2.03 -1.14
CA GLY A 49 9.06 -1.38 -2.29
C GLY A 49 8.30 -0.15 -2.82
N THR A 50 6.99 -0.08 -2.65
CA THR A 50 6.15 0.95 -3.29
C THR A 50 5.67 2.04 -2.32
N MET A 51 5.36 1.68 -1.08
CA MET A 51 4.76 2.59 -0.09
C MET A 51 5.66 3.76 0.31
N PRO A 52 6.99 3.60 0.52
CA PRO A 52 7.86 4.72 0.90
C PRO A 52 7.89 5.85 -0.14
N GLY A 53 7.78 5.51 -1.43
CA GLY A 53 7.71 6.49 -2.52
C GLY A 53 6.31 7.08 -2.73
N THR A 54 5.27 6.40 -2.25
CA THR A 54 3.87 6.74 -2.55
C THR A 54 3.20 7.53 -1.44
N LEU A 55 3.34 7.08 -0.19
CA LEU A 55 2.69 7.73 0.95
C LEU A 55 3.03 9.22 1.07
N PRO A 56 4.29 9.67 0.85
CA PRO A 56 4.60 11.09 0.97
C PRO A 56 3.96 11.95 -0.14
N THR A 57 3.58 11.36 -1.29
CA THR A 57 2.98 12.12 -2.40
C THR A 57 1.52 12.50 -2.13
N LEU A 58 0.88 11.85 -1.16
CA LEU A 58 -0.49 12.15 -0.74
C LEU A 58 -0.59 13.48 0.01
N PHE A 59 0.52 13.94 0.60
CA PHE A 59 0.58 15.11 1.46
C PHE A 59 1.27 16.31 0.80
N PHE A 60 0.86 17.51 1.19
CA PHE A 60 1.52 18.75 0.78
C PHE A 60 2.96 18.83 1.31
N THR A 61 3.87 19.33 0.49
CA THR A 61 5.32 19.29 0.73
C THR A 61 5.73 19.94 2.06
N ASN A 62 5.06 21.00 2.50
CA ASN A 62 5.33 21.72 3.76
C ASN A 62 4.97 20.92 5.03
N VAL A 63 4.04 19.96 4.95
CA VAL A 63 3.59 19.16 6.10
C VAL A 63 3.83 17.66 5.94
N ARG A 64 4.33 17.24 4.77
CA ARG A 64 4.48 15.85 4.33
C ARG A 64 5.00 14.91 5.40
N TYR A 65 6.19 15.18 5.93
CA TYR A 65 6.82 14.28 6.91
C TYR A 65 6.14 14.31 8.27
N ARG A 66 5.58 15.45 8.67
CA ARG A 66 4.87 15.59 9.96
C ARG A 66 3.57 14.79 9.93
N THR A 67 2.77 14.97 8.88
CA THR A 67 1.51 14.26 8.71
C THR A 67 1.76 12.76 8.50
N LEU A 68 2.71 12.40 7.63
CA LEU A 68 3.06 11.00 7.37
C LEU A 68 3.47 10.27 8.66
N SER A 69 4.38 10.85 9.45
CA SER A 69 4.82 10.25 10.71
C SER A 69 3.65 10.03 11.66
N TRP A 70 2.78 11.03 11.82
CA TRP A 70 1.59 10.92 12.66
C TRP A 70 0.64 9.81 12.18
N THR A 71 0.22 9.84 10.92
CA THR A 71 -0.74 8.87 10.38
C THR A 71 -0.18 7.45 10.38
N PHE A 72 1.11 7.29 10.05
CA PHE A 72 1.75 5.99 9.97
C PHE A 72 1.94 5.38 11.36
N ASN A 73 2.46 6.13 12.32
CA ASN A 73 2.68 5.62 13.67
C ASN A 73 1.37 5.27 14.38
N ILE A 74 0.30 6.07 14.19
CA ILE A 74 -1.02 5.73 14.74
C ILE A 74 -1.54 4.43 14.14
N ALA A 75 -1.49 4.30 12.81
CA ALA A 75 -1.94 3.09 12.13
C ALA A 75 -1.14 1.85 12.59
N VAL A 76 0.19 1.92 12.59
CA VAL A 76 1.05 0.82 13.03
C VAL A 76 0.85 0.50 14.51
N SER A 77 0.63 1.49 15.36
CA SER A 77 0.39 1.28 16.80
C SER A 77 -0.94 0.56 17.04
N ILE A 78 -2.00 0.93 16.31
CA ILE A 78 -3.30 0.27 16.40
C ILE A 78 -3.21 -1.16 15.85
N PHE A 79 -2.72 -1.32 14.61
CA PHE A 79 -2.79 -2.61 13.91
C PHE A 79 -1.64 -3.57 14.24
N GLY A 80 -0.52 -3.08 14.74
CA GLY A 80 0.66 -3.91 15.07
C GLY A 80 0.39 -4.92 16.16
N GLY A 81 -0.38 -4.56 17.19
CA GLY A 81 -0.77 -5.47 18.27
C GLY A 81 -2.14 -6.13 18.07
N THR A 82 -3.11 -5.40 17.48
CA THR A 82 -4.47 -5.92 17.36
C THR A 82 -4.60 -7.02 16.30
N THR A 83 -3.83 -6.95 15.21
CA THR A 83 -3.86 -7.97 14.16
C THR A 83 -3.53 -9.39 14.67
N PRO A 84 -2.40 -9.63 15.38
CA PRO A 84 -2.12 -10.95 15.93
C PRO A 84 -3.12 -11.37 17.02
N LEU A 85 -3.67 -10.42 17.80
CA LEU A 85 -4.71 -10.72 18.79
C LEU A 85 -6.00 -11.20 18.12
N VAL A 86 -6.47 -10.51 17.08
CA VAL A 86 -7.64 -10.90 16.30
C VAL A 86 -7.41 -12.24 15.60
N ALA A 87 -6.23 -12.44 15.01
CA ALA A 87 -5.87 -13.71 14.38
C ALA A 87 -5.88 -14.87 15.38
N SER A 88 -5.30 -14.68 16.56
CA SER A 88 -5.29 -15.70 17.63
C SER A 88 -6.71 -15.98 18.16
N TRP A 89 -7.51 -14.93 18.40
CA TRP A 89 -8.89 -15.05 18.82
C TRP A 89 -9.75 -15.81 17.79
N LEU A 90 -9.57 -15.51 16.49
CA LEU A 90 -10.23 -16.21 15.40
C LEU A 90 -9.92 -17.71 15.43
N VAL A 91 -8.66 -18.10 15.58
CA VAL A 91 -8.27 -19.52 15.71
C VAL A 91 -8.93 -20.15 16.94
N HIS A 92 -8.93 -19.46 18.08
CA HIS A 92 -9.50 -19.98 19.32
C HIS A 92 -11.01 -20.25 19.21
N VAL A 93 -11.78 -19.33 18.63
CA VAL A 93 -13.24 -19.47 18.51
C VAL A 93 -13.65 -20.42 17.39
N THR A 94 -12.93 -20.42 16.26
CA THR A 94 -13.28 -21.27 15.10
C THR A 94 -12.67 -22.66 15.14
N ASN A 95 -11.69 -22.88 16.02
CA ASN A 95 -10.84 -24.06 16.06
C ASN A 95 -10.19 -24.40 14.69
N ASN A 96 -9.93 -23.36 13.88
CA ASN A 96 -9.41 -23.48 12.53
C ASN A 96 -8.10 -22.69 12.38
N ASN A 97 -6.99 -23.40 12.14
CA ASN A 97 -5.67 -22.80 11.95
C ASN A 97 -5.53 -21.97 10.66
N LEU A 98 -6.49 -22.06 9.73
CA LEU A 98 -6.57 -21.21 8.54
C LEU A 98 -7.37 -19.92 8.78
N ALA A 99 -7.96 -19.71 9.96
CA ALA A 99 -8.72 -18.49 10.25
C ALA A 99 -7.95 -17.18 9.97
N PRO A 100 -6.63 -17.08 10.27
CA PRO A 100 -5.85 -15.88 9.94
C PRO A 100 -5.69 -15.63 8.43
N ALA A 101 -5.73 -16.67 7.59
CA ALA A 101 -5.75 -16.48 6.14
C ALA A 101 -7.03 -15.79 5.69
N PHE A 102 -8.20 -16.19 6.20
CA PHE A 102 -9.44 -15.52 5.84
C PHE A 102 -9.46 -14.04 6.27
N TYR A 103 -8.85 -13.73 7.42
CA TYR A 103 -8.63 -12.33 7.83
C TYR A 103 -7.73 -11.58 6.83
N LEU A 104 -6.58 -12.14 6.46
CA LEU A 104 -5.66 -11.51 5.51
C LEU A 104 -6.30 -11.32 4.12
N LEU A 105 -7.07 -12.30 3.65
CA LEU A 105 -7.84 -12.23 2.42
C LEU A 105 -8.87 -11.08 2.48
N ALA A 106 -9.65 -11.00 3.56
CA ALA A 106 -10.64 -9.94 3.75
C ALA A 106 -10.00 -8.54 3.75
N VAL A 107 -8.91 -8.35 4.50
CA VAL A 107 -8.18 -7.08 4.56
C VAL A 107 -7.57 -6.72 3.20
N SER A 108 -7.06 -7.71 2.45
CA SER A 108 -6.53 -7.49 1.09
C SER A 108 -7.62 -7.08 0.11
N ILE A 109 -8.82 -7.64 0.20
CA ILE A 109 -9.98 -7.22 -0.60
C ILE A 109 -10.36 -5.78 -0.26
N ILE A 110 -10.46 -5.44 1.03
CA ILE A 110 -10.78 -4.08 1.47
C ILE A 110 -9.73 -3.09 0.93
N GLY A 111 -8.44 -3.42 1.06
CA GLY A 111 -7.35 -2.62 0.51
C GLY A 111 -7.46 -2.43 -1.00
N LEU A 112 -7.84 -3.48 -1.74
CA LEU A 112 -8.05 -3.41 -3.19
C LEU A 112 -9.18 -2.46 -3.54
N LEU A 113 -10.30 -2.53 -2.83
CA LEU A 113 -11.42 -1.59 -3.04
C LEU A 113 -10.98 -0.14 -2.75
N VAL A 114 -10.26 0.10 -1.65
CA VAL A 114 -9.73 1.43 -1.33
C VAL A 114 -8.81 1.95 -2.44
N VAL A 115 -7.90 1.12 -2.95
CA VAL A 115 -6.98 1.52 -4.03
C VAL A 115 -7.70 1.73 -5.37
N LEU A 116 -8.78 0.99 -5.62
CA LEU A 116 -9.55 1.14 -6.84
C LEU A 116 -10.44 2.39 -6.82
N PHE A 117 -11.06 2.71 -5.68
CA PHE A 117 -12.07 3.78 -5.61
C PHE A 117 -11.57 5.09 -5.01
N LEU A 118 -10.63 5.04 -4.04
CA LEU A 118 -10.22 6.22 -3.27
C LEU A 118 -8.79 6.69 -3.58
N PHE A 119 -7.93 5.80 -4.08
CA PHE A 119 -6.55 6.15 -4.37
C PHE A 119 -6.40 6.85 -5.73
N LYS A 120 -6.08 8.16 -5.69
CA LYS A 120 -5.74 8.95 -6.87
C LYS A 120 -4.25 8.82 -7.16
N ASP A 121 -3.94 8.27 -8.32
CA ASP A 121 -2.56 8.09 -8.77
C ASP A 121 -1.98 9.41 -9.29
N THR A 122 -0.97 9.93 -8.60
CA THR A 122 -0.25 11.17 -8.95
C THR A 122 1.08 10.91 -9.65
N SER A 123 1.34 9.68 -10.11
CA SER A 123 2.56 9.33 -10.83
C SER A 123 2.66 10.14 -12.11
N LYS A 124 3.81 10.77 -12.33
CA LYS A 124 4.11 11.73 -13.42
C LYS A 124 3.48 13.12 -13.28
N GLN A 125 2.88 13.42 -12.13
CA GLN A 125 2.45 14.78 -11.81
C GLN A 125 3.43 15.44 -10.84
N SER A 126 3.42 16.77 -10.79
CA SER A 126 4.17 17.51 -9.77
C SER A 126 3.68 17.15 -8.37
N LEU A 127 4.58 17.25 -7.38
CA LEU A 127 4.21 17.02 -5.99
C LEU A 127 3.35 18.19 -5.47
N LYS A 128 2.41 17.86 -4.58
CA LYS A 128 1.53 18.87 -3.97
C LYS A 128 2.34 19.94 -3.25
N GLY A 129 2.10 21.21 -3.59
CA GLY A 129 2.77 22.35 -2.96
C GLY A 129 4.20 22.60 -3.44
N SER A 130 4.68 21.96 -4.50
CA SER A 130 5.95 22.29 -5.16
C SER A 130 5.75 22.60 -6.63
N TYR A 131 6.69 23.34 -7.22
CA TYR A 131 6.80 23.48 -8.67
C TYR A 131 7.21 22.15 -9.32
N PRO A 132 6.89 21.93 -10.61
CA PRO A 132 7.35 20.75 -11.34
C PRO A 132 8.88 20.72 -11.41
N THR A 133 9.47 19.55 -11.19
CA THR A 133 10.90 19.33 -11.43
C THR A 133 11.08 19.03 -12.92
N VAL A 134 11.83 19.88 -13.61
CA VAL A 134 12.10 19.78 -15.05
C VAL A 134 13.56 19.45 -15.27
N ALA A 135 13.85 18.54 -16.19
CA ALA A 135 15.21 18.10 -16.51
C ALA A 135 15.80 18.84 -17.71
N THR A 136 14.95 19.35 -18.62
CA THR A 136 15.36 20.06 -19.83
C THR A 136 14.67 21.42 -19.93
N GLU A 137 15.31 22.39 -20.57
CA GLU A 137 14.75 23.73 -20.81
C GLU A 137 13.40 23.68 -21.56
N LYS A 138 13.24 22.77 -22.52
CA LYS A 138 11.95 22.51 -23.18
C LYS A 138 10.83 22.08 -22.21
N GLU A 139 11.15 21.30 -21.18
CA GLU A 139 10.17 20.89 -20.16
C GLU A 139 9.79 22.05 -19.25
N PHE A 140 10.71 22.98 -19.01
CA PHE A 140 10.44 24.23 -18.30
C PHE A 140 9.44 25.10 -19.07
N GLU A 141 9.70 25.33 -20.35
CA GLU A 141 8.80 26.11 -21.22
C GLU A 141 7.39 25.50 -21.25
N MET A 142 7.28 24.18 -21.46
CA MET A 142 6.00 23.47 -21.43
C MET A 142 5.27 23.61 -20.09
N ALA A 143 5.99 23.58 -18.97
CA ALA A 143 5.42 23.72 -17.62
C ALA A 143 4.92 25.15 -17.33
N VAL A 144 5.57 26.17 -17.90
CA VAL A 144 5.19 27.58 -17.80
C VAL A 144 3.99 27.90 -18.69
N GLU A 145 3.95 27.36 -19.91
CA GLU A 145 2.83 27.53 -20.84
C GLU A 145 1.53 26.88 -20.34
N ASN A 146 1.63 25.72 -19.66
CA ASN A 146 0.47 24.97 -19.15
C ASN A 146 0.47 24.84 -17.61
N PRO A 147 0.26 25.95 -16.87
CA PRO A 147 0.38 25.98 -15.41
C PRO A 147 -0.71 25.16 -14.68
N LYS A 148 -1.83 24.86 -15.35
CA LYS A 148 -2.91 24.05 -14.76
C LYS A 148 -2.52 22.57 -14.67
N ASP A 149 -1.81 22.07 -15.66
CA ASP A 149 -1.33 20.68 -15.68
C ASP A 149 -0.16 20.50 -14.70
N SER A 150 0.70 21.51 -14.61
CA SER A 150 1.82 21.52 -13.67
C SER A 150 1.44 21.83 -12.22
N LEU A 151 0.31 22.50 -11.96
CA LEU A 151 -0.19 22.82 -10.62
C LEU A 151 -1.60 22.27 -10.35
N TRP A 152 -1.84 21.04 -10.81
CA TRP A 152 -3.11 20.31 -10.68
C TRP A 152 -3.71 20.35 -9.26
N TRP A 153 -2.86 20.33 -8.23
CA TRP A 153 -3.25 20.33 -6.82
C TRP A 153 -3.91 21.63 -6.34
N LYS A 154 -3.79 22.75 -7.08
CA LYS A 154 -4.52 24.00 -6.76
C LYS A 154 -6.04 23.84 -6.84
N SER A 155 -6.52 22.86 -7.61
CA SER A 155 -7.96 22.52 -7.66
C SER A 155 -8.47 21.88 -6.36
N GLU A 156 -7.59 21.28 -5.55
CA GLU A 156 -7.95 20.58 -4.31
C GLU A 156 -7.95 21.49 -3.06
N VAL A 157 -7.51 22.74 -3.20
CA VAL A 157 -7.39 23.73 -2.09
C VAL A 157 -8.51 24.78 -2.15
N LYS A 158 -9.37 24.74 -3.17
CA LYS A 158 -10.55 25.61 -3.30
C LYS A 158 -11.71 25.11 -2.44
#